data_AF-A0A0B4VAA1-F1
#
_entry.id   AF-A0A0B4VAA1-F1
#
_cell.length_a   1.000
_cell.length_b   1.000
_cell.length_c   1.000
_cell.angle_alpha   90.00
_cell.angle_beta   90.00
_cell.angle_gamma   90.00
#
_symmetry.space_group_name_H-M   'P 1'
#
loop_
_entity.id
_entity.type
_entity.pdbx_description
1 polymer ?
#
loop_
_entity_poly.entity_id
_entity_poly.type
_entity_poly.pdbx_seq_one_letter_code
_entity_poly.pdbx_strand_id
1 'polypeptide(L)'
;VLTVPLMCVEFYLILKVAGAKKSLMWRLIFLSVVMLVTGYMGEVLYRDQAWFWGLISGLAYFVIVYDIWFGTAKKLAEAAGGAVLKAHKTLCWFVLV
;
A
#
# COMPACT_ATOMS: atom_id res chain seq x y z
N VAL A 1 -11.57 -3.50 -5.12
CA VAL A 1 -11.45 -3.70 -3.65
C VAL A 1 -10.46 -4.82 -3.30
N LEU A 2 -10.52 -6.01 -3.90
CA LEU A 2 -9.68 -7.16 -3.50
C LEU A 2 -8.26 -7.20 -4.10
N THR A 3 -8.03 -6.55 -5.24
CA THR A 3 -6.75 -6.62 -5.97
C THR A 3 -5.63 -5.84 -5.30
N VAL A 4 -5.92 -4.64 -4.79
CA VAL A 4 -4.95 -3.77 -4.10
C VAL A 4 -4.42 -4.39 -2.80
N PRO A 5 -5.27 -4.92 -1.89
CA PRO A 5 -4.79 -5.63 -0.70
C PRO A 5 -4.02 -6.91 -1.06
N LEU A 6 -4.48 -7.66 -2.07
CA LEU A 6 -3.84 -8.93 -2.45
C LEU A 6 -2.42 -8.70 -2.99
N MET A 7 -2.20 -7.68 -3.83
CA MET A 7 -0.85 -7.32 -4.30
C MET A 7 0.08 -6.89 -3.16
N CYS A 8 -0.41 -6.10 -2.19
CA CYS A 8 0.37 -5.73 -1.01
C CYS A 8 0.74 -6.95 -0.15
N VAL A 9 -0.15 -7.94 -0.04
CA VAL A 9 0.11 -9.20 0.67
C VAL A 9 1.09 -10.09 -0.08
N GLU A 10 0.95 -10.23 -1.39
CA GLU A 10 1.86 -11.00 -2.24
C GLU A 10 3.28 -10.45 -2.17
N PHE A 11 3.43 -9.12 -2.22
CA PHE A 11 4.71 -8.46 -2.03
C PHE A 11 5.29 -8.67 -0.61
N TYR A 12 4.45 -8.61 0.42
CA TYR A 12 4.89 -8.96 1.77
C TYR A 12 5.38 -10.40 1.85
N LEU A 13 4.73 -11.37 1.19
CA LEU A 13 5.17 -12.77 1.21
C LEU A 13 6.56 -12.93 0.57
N ILE A 14 6.88 -12.17 -0.48
CA ILE A 14 8.22 -12.11 -1.07
C ILE A 14 9.23 -11.51 -0.08
N LEU A 15 8.90 -10.37 0.55
CA LEU A 15 9.77 -9.75 1.55
C LEU A 15 9.89 -10.53 2.86
N LYS A 16 8.90 -11.37 3.19
CA LYS A 16 8.90 -12.22 4.40
C LYS A 16 10.04 -13.23 4.34
N VAL A 17 10.32 -13.78 3.16
CA VAL A 17 11.48 -14.66 2.94
C VAL A 17 12.80 -13.90 3.18
N ALA A 18 12.80 -12.59 2.96
CA ALA A 18 13.93 -11.69 3.24
C ALA A 18 13.94 -11.08 4.66
N GLY A 19 13.07 -11.53 5.58
CA GLY A 19 13.06 -11.08 6.98
C GLY A 19 12.07 -9.96 7.32
N ALA A 20 11.06 -9.71 6.47
CA ALA A 20 10.05 -8.70 6.78
C ALA A 20 9.20 -9.04 8.02
N LYS A 21 8.98 -8.03 8.86
CA LYS A 21 8.15 -8.13 10.07
C LYS A 21 6.66 -8.15 9.71
N LYS A 22 5.89 -8.98 10.42
CA LYS A 22 4.41 -9.04 10.32
C LYS A 22 3.72 -7.69 10.52
N SER A 23 4.37 -6.77 11.24
CA SER A 23 3.88 -5.40 11.46
C SER A 23 3.74 -4.60 10.15
N LEU A 24 4.62 -4.79 9.17
CA LEU A 24 4.55 -4.11 7.87
C LEU A 24 3.32 -4.58 7.06
N MET A 25 3.07 -5.90 7.03
CA MET A 25 1.88 -6.48 6.39
C MET A 25 0.60 -5.91 6.98
N TRP A 26 0.47 -5.91 8.31
CA TRP A 26 -0.73 -5.40 8.97
C TRP A 26 -0.92 -3.90 8.73
N ARG A 27 0.17 -3.12 8.65
CA ARG A 27 0.11 -1.70 8.31
C ARG A 27 -0.39 -1.46 6.89
N LEU A 28 0.12 -2.20 5.91
CA LEU A 28 -0.29 -2.10 4.51
C LEU A 28 -1.76 -2.52 4.31
N ILE A 29 -2.18 -3.63 4.94
CA ILE A 29 -3.58 -4.07 4.90
C ILE A 29 -4.48 -3.01 5.54
N PHE A 30 -4.13 -2.53 6.74
CA PHE A 30 -4.92 -1.53 7.45
C PHE A 30 -5.07 -0.23 6.63
N LEU A 31 -3.97 0.29 6.09
CA LEU A 31 -3.99 1.47 5.23
C LEU A 31 -4.84 1.27 3.96
N SER A 32 -4.76 0.10 3.32
CA SER A 32 -5.58 -0.23 2.14
C SER A 32 -7.07 -0.29 2.45
N VAL A 33 -7.44 -0.84 3.62
CA VAL A 33 -8.83 -0.89 4.09
C VAL A 33 -9.34 0.53 4.38
N VAL A 34 -8.54 1.35 5.07
CA VAL A 34 -8.90 2.75 5.35
C VAL A 34 -9.10 3.54 4.05
N MET A 35 -8.20 3.41 3.07
CA MET A 35 -8.34 4.05 1.76
C MET A 35 -9.63 3.62 1.05
N LEU A 36 -9.98 2.34 1.08
CA LEU A 36 -11.18 1.81 0.41
C LEU A 36 -12.47 2.19 1.13
N VAL A 37 -12.48 2.14 2.46
CA VAL A 37 -13.65 2.53 3.27
C VAL A 37 -13.92 4.03 3.11
N THR A 38 -12.88 4.86 3.17
CA THR A 38 -13.02 6.32 2.99
C THR A 38 -13.48 6.66 1.57
N GLY A 39 -12.97 5.98 0.54
CA GLY A 39 -13.46 6.12 -0.83
C GLY A 39 -14.92 5.71 -0.99
N TYR A 40 -15.30 4.55 -0.44
CA TYR A 40 -16.68 4.05 -0.50
C TYR A 40 -17.67 4.95 0.24
N MET A 41 -17.29 5.48 1.41
CA MET A 41 -18.13 6.44 2.13
C MET A 41 -18.30 7.75 1.36
N GLY A 42 -17.26 8.24 0.67
CA GLY A 42 -17.35 9.41 -0.19
C GLY A 42 -18.27 9.21 -1.41
N GLU A 43 -18.28 8.02 -2.01
CA GLU A 43 -19.07 7.73 -3.22
C GLU A 43 -20.53 7.36 -2.93
N VAL A 44 -20.80 6.65 -1.83
CA VAL A 44 -22.11 6.03 -1.56
C VAL A 44 -22.87 6.71 -0.43
N LEU A 45 -22.20 7.11 0.66
CA LEU A 45 -22.86 7.60 1.87
C LEU A 45 -22.93 9.13 1.96
N TYR A 46 -21.89 9.82 1.50
CA TYR A 46 -21.75 11.27 1.65
C TYR A 46 -21.41 11.96 0.32
N ARG A 47 -22.28 11.82 -0.69
CA ARG A 47 -22.07 12.39 -2.04
C ARG A 47 -21.87 13.91 -2.04
N ASP A 48 -22.53 14.65 -1.14
CA ASP A 48 -22.35 16.10 -1.01
C ASP A 48 -20.97 16.50 -0.48
N GLN A 49 -20.28 15.59 0.21
CA GLN A 49 -18.92 15.77 0.73
C GLN A 49 -17.91 14.84 0.02
N ALA A 50 -18.25 14.34 -1.18
CA ALA A 50 -17.41 13.42 -1.92
C ALA A 50 -15.99 13.95 -2.15
N TRP A 51 -15.84 15.28 -2.31
CA TRP A 51 -14.54 15.94 -2.41
C TRP A 51 -13.68 15.77 -1.15
N PHE A 52 -14.26 15.91 0.04
CA PHE A 52 -13.54 15.81 1.32
C PHE A 52 -13.10 14.36 1.59
N TRP A 53 -14.00 13.40 1.37
CA TRP A 53 -13.70 11.97 1.53
C TRP A 53 -12.76 11.45 0.45
N GLY A 54 -12.86 11.97 -0.78
CA GLY A 54 -11.91 11.72 -1.86
C GLY A 54 -10.50 12.24 -1.54
N LEU A 55 -10.39 13.43 -0.95
CA LEU A 55 -9.11 13.97 -0.46
C LEU A 55 -8.49 13.10 0.63
N ILE A 56 -9.29 12.63 1.59
CA ILE A 56 -8.83 11.72 2.66
C ILE A 56 -8.34 10.39 2.07
N SER A 57 -9.10 9.81 1.13
CA SER A 57 -8.73 8.56 0.46
C SER A 57 -7.44 8.73 -0.36
N GLY A 58 -7.30 9.85 -1.09
CA GLY A 58 -6.08 10.19 -1.82
C GLY A 58 -4.87 10.43 -0.91
N LEU A 59 -5.07 11.05 0.26
CA LEU A 59 -4.01 11.21 1.26
C LEU A 59 -3.58 9.85 1.82
N ALA A 60 -4.52 8.97 2.14
CA ALA A 60 -4.22 7.61 2.59
C ALA A 60 -3.42 6.83 1.53
N TYR A 61 -3.77 6.97 0.26
CA TYR A 61 -3.00 6.42 -0.85
C TYR A 61 -1.57 6.99 -0.91
N PHE A 62 -1.38 8.30 -0.80
CA PHE A 62 -0.05 8.92 -0.76
C PHE A 62 0.80 8.43 0.42
N VAL A 63 0.18 8.22 1.58
CA VAL A 63 0.84 7.64 2.75
C VAL A 63 1.28 6.20 2.47
N ILE A 64 0.47 5.40 1.78
CA ILE A 64 0.85 4.03 1.34
C ILE A 64 2.06 4.09 0.40
N VAL A 65 2.02 4.94 -0.62
CA VAL A 65 3.14 5.12 -1.56
C VAL A 65 4.41 5.50 -0.83
N TYR A 66 4.32 6.48 0.08
CA TYR A 66 5.45 6.94 0.87
C TYR A 66 6.02 5.83 1.77
N ASP A 67 5.15 5.03 2.40
CA ASP A 67 5.58 3.93 3.28
C ASP A 67 6.24 2.78 2.50
N ILE A 68 5.80 2.52 1.27
CA ILE A 68 6.42 1.51 0.40
C ILE A 68 7.77 2.04 -0.14
N TRP A 69 7.84 3.28 -0.63
CA TRP A 69 9.04 3.88 -1.22
C TRP A 69 10.13 4.23 -0.20
N PHE A 70 9.77 4.79 0.95
CA PHE A 70 10.73 5.30 1.93
C PHE A 70 10.69 4.56 3.27
N GLY A 71 9.69 3.70 3.48
CA GLY A 71 9.55 2.96 4.72
C GLY A 71 10.39 1.70 4.79
N THR A 72 9.97 0.81 5.69
CA THR A 72 10.73 -0.40 6.04
C THR A 72 10.82 -1.40 4.88
N ALA A 73 9.86 -1.34 3.94
CA ALA A 73 9.81 -2.17 2.75
C ALA A 73 11.04 -1.98 1.85
N LYS A 74 11.46 -0.74 1.59
CA LYS A 74 12.65 -0.43 0.80
C LYS A 74 13.93 -0.95 1.45
N LYS A 75 14.12 -0.73 2.74
CA LYS A 75 15.29 -1.22 3.47
C LYS A 75 15.40 -2.74 3.43
N LEU A 76 14.28 -3.44 3.55
CA LEU A 76 14.20 -4.90 3.42
C LEU A 76 14.46 -5.36 1.99
N ALA A 77 13.93 -4.65 0.99
CA ALA A 77 14.16 -4.96 -0.42
C ALA A 77 15.63 -4.75 -0.84
N GLU A 78 16.26 -3.69 -0.35
CA GLU A 78 17.69 -3.41 -0.54
C GLU A 78 18.58 -4.43 0.17
N ALA A 79 18.21 -4.85 1.37
CA ALA A 79 18.91 -5.91 2.10
C ALA A 79 18.76 -7.29 1.43
N ALA A 80 17.61 -7.58 0.81
CA ALA A 80 17.35 -8.83 0.10
C ALA A 80 18.13 -8.94 -1.23
N GLY A 81 18.24 -7.82 -1.95
CA GLY A 81 18.91 -7.76 -3.25
C GLY A 81 18.24 -8.61 -4.36
N GLY A 82 18.78 -8.51 -5.58
CA GLY A 82 18.39 -9.36 -6.71
C GLY A 82 16.92 -9.21 -7.15
N ALA A 83 16.22 -10.34 -7.24
CA ALA A 83 14.84 -10.40 -7.74
C ALA A 83 13.84 -9.65 -6.85
N VAL A 84 14.07 -9.61 -5.53
CA VAL A 84 13.20 -8.96 -4.55
C VAL A 84 13.24 -7.43 -4.70
N LEU A 85 14.44 -6.86 -4.92
CA LEU A 85 14.61 -5.44 -5.18
C LEU A 85 13.95 -5.02 -6.50
N LYS A 86 14.08 -5.86 -7.54
CA LYS A 86 13.48 -5.61 -8.86
C LYS A 86 11.95 -5.64 -8.78
N ALA A 87 11.39 -6.63 -8.10
CA ALA A 87 9.95 -6.73 -7.85
C ALA A 87 9.42 -5.54 -7.03
N HIS A 88 10.16 -5.10 -6.01
CA HIS A 88 9.82 -3.92 -5.22
C HIS A 88 9.77 -2.65 -6.09
N LYS A 89 10.77 -2.42 -6.94
CA LYS A 89 10.80 -1.27 -7.86
C LYS A 89 9.63 -1.28 -8.84
N THR A 90 9.28 -2.45 -9.40
CA THR A 90 8.14 -2.58 -10.30
C THR A 90 6.82 -2.31 -9.57
N LEU A 91 6.65 -2.81 -8.35
CA LEU A 91 5.46 -2.55 -7.53
C LEU A 91 5.34 -1.06 -7.17
N CYS A 92 6.45 -0.45 -6.75
CA CYS A 92 6.55 0.98 -6.50
C CYS A 92 6.14 1.83 -7.71
N TRP A 93 6.42 1.36 -8.91
CA TRP A 93 5.99 1.99 -10.17
C TRP A 93 4.52 1.72 -10.46
N PHE A 94 4.06 0.48 -10.28
CA PHE A 94 2.67 0.08 -10.52
C PHE A 94 1.69 0.75 -9.56
N VAL A 95 2.10 1.02 -8.32
CA VAL A 95 1.23 1.76 -7.41
C VAL A 95 1.10 3.21 -7.85
N LEU A 96 2.14 3.80 -8.44
CA LEU A 96 2.21 5.23 -8.81
C LEU A 96 1.56 5.54 -10.18
N VAL A 97 1.61 4.59 -11.13
CA VAL A 97 1.04 4.67 -12.49
C VAL A 97 -0.34 4.03 -12.56
#